data_AF-A0A1Q3CEV0-F1
#
_entry.id   AF-A0A1Q3CEV0-F1
#
_cell.length_a   1.000
_cell.length_b   1.000
_cell.length_c   1.000
_cell.angle_alpha   90.00
_cell.angle_beta   90.00
_cell.angle_gamma   90.00
#
_symmetry.space_group_name_H-M   'P 1'
#
loop_
_entity.id
_entity.type
_entity.pdbx_description
1 polymer ?
#
loop_
_entity_poly.entity_id
_entity_poly.type
_entity_poly.pdbx_seq_one_letter_code
_entity_poly.pdbx_strand_id
1 'polypeptide(L)'
;MHENESISDMFTRFTTIIISLKNLGKSYSNQELVRNILRCLPKSWTPKVTAIEEAKDLSTLPLEQLLGSLMTHETTMKNDEHVEVKKKKSIALKASKEEREIDEDGDV
;
A
#
# COMPACT_ATOMS: atom_id res chain seq x y z
N MET A 1 -5.77 -2.95 -13.23
CA MET A 1 -6.54 -2.30 -12.15
C MET A 1 -6.64 -0.83 -12.52
N HIS A 2 -7.83 -0.25 -12.45
CA HIS A 2 -8.01 1.19 -12.71
C HIS A 2 -7.53 2.00 -11.51
N GLU A 3 -7.20 3.28 -11.69
CA GLU A 3 -6.56 4.12 -10.66
C GLU A 3 -7.38 4.28 -9.37
N ASN A 4 -8.71 4.17 -9.44
CA ASN A 4 -9.62 4.31 -8.29
C ASN A 4 -10.40 3.02 -7.96
N GLU A 5 -10.01 1.91 -8.56
CA GLU A 5 -10.64 0.61 -8.33
C GLU A 5 -10.03 -0.03 -7.07
N SER A 6 -10.85 -0.62 -6.20
CA SER A 6 -10.32 -1.38 -5.05
C SER A 6 -9.83 -2.77 -5.48
N ILE A 7 -9.00 -3.42 -4.64
CA ILE A 7 -8.59 -4.81 -4.90
C ILE A 7 -9.80 -5.74 -4.99
N SER A 8 -10.82 -5.51 -4.15
CA SER A 8 -12.05 -6.30 -4.14
C SER A 8 -12.85 -6.17 -5.45
N ASP A 9 -12.98 -4.95 -5.96
CA ASP A 9 -13.68 -4.70 -7.23
C ASP A 9 -12.95 -5.36 -8.41
N MET A 10 -11.62 -5.20 -8.45
CA MET A 10 -10.78 -5.83 -9.46
C MET A 10 -10.90 -7.36 -9.43
N PHE A 11 -10.87 -7.95 -8.23
CA PHE A 11 -10.98 -9.41 -8.05
C PHE A 11 -12.38 -9.93 -8.44
N THR A 12 -13.43 -9.16 -8.17
CA THR A 12 -14.79 -9.50 -8.59
C THR A 12 -14.89 -9.55 -10.11
N ARG A 13 -14.40 -8.52 -10.81
CA ARG A 13 -14.37 -8.52 -12.29
C ARG A 13 -13.52 -9.65 -12.85
N PHE A 14 -12.37 -9.91 -12.25
CA PHE A 14 -11.49 -11.02 -12.62
C PHE A 14 -12.25 -12.36 -12.53
N THR A 15 -12.94 -12.59 -11.41
CA THR A 15 -13.73 -13.81 -11.18
C THR A 15 -14.86 -13.94 -12.20
N THR A 16 -15.59 -12.85 -12.51
CA THR A 16 -16.61 -12.86 -13.55
C THR A 16 -16.03 -13.28 -14.91
N ILE A 17 -14.87 -12.74 -15.30
CA ILE A 17 -14.20 -13.09 -16.55
C ILE A 17 -13.80 -14.57 -16.57
N ILE A 18 -13.22 -15.09 -15.47
CA ILE A 18 -12.83 -16.50 -15.37
C ILE A 18 -14.04 -17.43 -15.45
N ILE A 19 -15.15 -17.08 -14.80
CA ILE A 19 -16.39 -17.86 -14.89
C ILE A 19 -16.92 -17.85 -16.33
N SER A 20 -16.96 -16.70 -16.99
CA SER A 20 -17.37 -16.62 -18.40
C SER A 20 -16.46 -17.46 -19.29
N LEU A 21 -15.14 -17.39 -19.13
CA LEU A 21 -14.18 -18.18 -19.92
C LEU A 21 -14.36 -19.69 -19.69
N LYS A 22 -14.61 -20.09 -18.43
CA LYS A 22 -14.91 -21.48 -18.09
C LYS A 22 -16.17 -21.98 -18.79
N ASN A 23 -17.22 -21.15 -18.87
CA ASN A 23 -18.45 -21.47 -19.61
C ASN A 23 -18.22 -21.58 -21.13
N LEU A 24 -17.22 -20.88 -21.66
CA LEU A 24 -16.75 -21.00 -23.05
C LEU A 24 -15.79 -22.19 -23.25
N GLY A 25 -15.55 -23.02 -22.23
CA GLY A 25 -14.68 -24.19 -22.30
C GLY A 25 -13.19 -23.91 -22.08
N LYS A 26 -12.80 -22.68 -21.70
CA LYS A 26 -11.42 -22.32 -21.36
C LYS A 26 -11.24 -22.30 -19.85
N SER A 27 -10.43 -23.22 -19.32
CA SER A 27 -9.99 -23.22 -17.92
C SER A 27 -8.56 -22.70 -17.82
N TYR A 28 -8.21 -22.20 -16.63
CA TYR A 28 -6.87 -21.76 -16.27
C TYR A 28 -6.40 -22.53 -15.04
N SER A 29 -5.12 -22.85 -15.00
CA SER A 29 -4.46 -23.40 -13.81
C SER A 29 -4.36 -22.33 -12.72
N ASN A 30 -4.20 -22.78 -11.46
CA ASN A 30 -4.04 -21.87 -10.33
C ASN A 30 -2.87 -20.89 -10.52
N GLN A 31 -1.74 -21.39 -11.03
CA GLN A 31 -0.57 -20.57 -11.33
C GLN A 31 -0.88 -19.45 -12.33
N GLU A 32 -1.64 -19.75 -13.39
CA GLU A 32 -2.02 -18.75 -14.40
C GLU A 32 -2.96 -17.70 -13.81
N LEU A 33 -3.90 -18.12 -12.95
CA LEU A 33 -4.81 -17.21 -12.26
C LEU A 33 -4.04 -16.24 -11.35
N VAL A 34 -3.15 -16.78 -10.51
CA VAL A 34 -2.30 -15.99 -9.61
C VAL A 34 -1.44 -15.00 -10.40
N ARG A 35 -0.74 -15.45 -11.45
CA ARG A 35 0.08 -14.58 -12.30
C ARG A 35 -0.74 -13.49 -12.99
N ASN A 36 -1.94 -13.82 -13.48
CA ASN A 36 -2.81 -12.82 -14.10
C ASN A 36 -3.25 -11.74 -13.11
N ILE A 37 -3.58 -12.11 -11.86
CA ILE A 37 -3.93 -11.15 -10.82
C ILE A 37 -2.75 -10.23 -10.52
N LEU A 38 -1.56 -10.80 -10.27
CA LEU A 38 -0.35 -10.02 -9.97
C LEU A 38 0.01 -9.07 -11.11
N ARG A 39 -0.13 -9.50 -12.37
CA ARG A 39 0.14 -8.67 -13.56
C ARG A 39 -0.88 -7.54 -13.74
N CYS A 40 -2.08 -7.67 -13.20
CA CYS A 40 -3.13 -6.64 -13.28
C CYS A 40 -2.95 -5.52 -12.26
N LEU A 41 -2.03 -5.64 -11.31
CA LEU A 41 -1.79 -4.65 -10.26
C LEU A 41 -1.03 -3.41 -10.79
N PRO A 42 -1.26 -2.22 -10.21
CA PRO A 42 -0.51 -1.01 -10.54
C PRO A 42 0.98 -1.13 -10.20
N LYS A 43 1.82 -0.29 -10.83
CA LYS A 43 3.28 -0.29 -10.61
C LYS A 43 3.69 -0.02 -9.15
N SER A 44 2.85 0.66 -8.36
CA SER A 44 3.09 0.86 -6.92
C SER A 44 3.12 -0.45 -6.11
N TRP A 45 2.59 -1.54 -6.67
CA TRP A 45 2.57 -2.85 -6.05
C TRP A 45 3.80 -3.72 -6.39
N THR A 46 4.72 -3.25 -7.23
CA THR A 46 5.89 -4.02 -7.66
C THR A 46 6.66 -4.67 -6.50
N PRO A 47 6.98 -3.97 -5.38
CA PRO A 47 7.68 -4.60 -4.25
C PRO A 47 6.89 -5.76 -3.64
N LYS A 48 5.56 -5.62 -3.55
CA LYS A 48 4.68 -6.65 -3.01
C LYS A 48 4.57 -7.85 -3.95
N VAL A 49 4.51 -7.61 -5.26
CA VAL A 49 4.49 -8.67 -6.29
C VAL A 49 5.78 -9.48 -6.22
N THR A 50 6.95 -8.83 -6.24
CA THR A 50 8.25 -9.51 -6.15
C THR A 50 8.36 -10.36 -4.87
N ALA A 51 7.96 -9.81 -3.72
CA ALA A 51 7.98 -10.57 -2.47
C ALA A 51 7.07 -11.81 -2.49
N ILE A 52 5.93 -11.76 -3.17
CA ILE A 52 5.04 -12.92 -3.33
C ILE A 52 5.66 -13.95 -4.26
N GLU A 53 6.27 -13.53 -5.37
CA GLU A 53 6.92 -14.42 -6.34
C GLU A 53 8.16 -15.12 -5.77
N GLU A 54 8.89 -14.46 -4.87
CA GLU A 54 10.07 -15.04 -4.20
C GLU A 54 9.70 -15.94 -3.01
N ALA A 55 8.69 -15.56 -2.22
CA ALA A 55 8.39 -16.24 -0.95
C ALA A 55 7.38 -17.40 -1.10
N LYS A 56 6.57 -17.41 -2.15
CA LYS A 56 5.47 -18.37 -2.30
C LYS A 56 5.50 -19.08 -3.64
N ASP A 57 5.14 -20.36 -3.62
CA ASP A 57 4.86 -21.11 -4.83
C ASP A 57 3.48 -20.74 -5.39
N LEU A 58 3.48 -20.13 -6.57
CA LEU A 58 2.27 -19.65 -7.24
C LEU A 58 1.34 -20.78 -7.69
N SER A 59 1.85 -22.02 -7.81
CA SER A 59 1.04 -23.16 -8.22
C SER A 59 0.13 -23.67 -7.09
N THR A 60 0.58 -23.56 -5.84
CA THR A 60 -0.12 -24.04 -4.64
C THR A 60 -0.83 -22.94 -3.85
N LEU A 61 -0.53 -21.67 -4.13
CA LEU A 61 -1.10 -20.51 -3.45
C LEU A 61 -2.61 -20.37 -3.67
N PRO A 62 -3.47 -20.48 -2.64
CA PRO A 62 -4.91 -20.27 -2.79
C PRO A 62 -5.24 -18.82 -3.14
N LEU A 63 -6.22 -18.62 -4.02
CA LEU A 63 -6.65 -17.28 -4.43
C LEU A 63 -7.22 -16.45 -3.28
N GLU A 64 -7.94 -17.06 -2.33
CA GLU A 64 -8.42 -16.30 -1.15
C GLU A 64 -7.26 -15.79 -0.29
N GLN A 65 -6.17 -16.57 -0.16
CA GLN A 65 -4.99 -16.14 0.60
C GLN A 65 -4.26 -15.00 -0.12
N LEU A 66 -4.12 -15.09 -1.44
CA LEU A 66 -3.55 -14.02 -2.25
C LEU A 66 -4.39 -12.74 -2.09
N LEU A 67 -5.71 -12.86 -2.27
CA LEU A 67 -6.64 -11.75 -2.16
C LEU A 67 -6.60 -11.11 -0.76
N GLY A 68 -6.60 -11.91 0.30
CA GLY A 68 -6.46 -11.42 1.67
C GLY A 68 -5.17 -10.63 1.88
N SER A 69 -4.03 -11.16 1.40
CA SER A 69 -2.74 -10.46 1.50
C SER A 69 -2.73 -9.13 0.75
N LEU A 70 -3.37 -9.08 -0.43
CA LEU A 70 -3.49 -7.87 -1.22
C LEU A 70 -4.40 -6.84 -0.53
N MET A 71 -5.56 -7.23 -0.02
CA MET A 71 -6.47 -6.33 0.70
C MET A 71 -5.85 -5.76 1.98
N THR A 72 -5.11 -6.57 2.75
CA THR A 72 -4.37 -6.07 3.93
C THR A 72 -3.35 -5.02 3.52
N HIS A 73 -2.59 -5.27 2.45
CA HIS A 73 -1.61 -4.32 1.93
C HIS A 73 -2.25 -3.02 1.42
N GLU A 74 -3.40 -3.11 0.73
CA GLU A 74 -4.17 -1.93 0.30
C GLU A 74 -4.55 -1.04 1.50
N THR A 75 -4.97 -1.66 2.60
CA THR A 75 -5.39 -0.96 3.82
C THR A 75 -4.19 -0.30 4.51
N THR A 76 -3.05 -1.00 4.61
CA THR A 76 -1.83 -0.43 5.20
C THR A 76 -1.27 0.73 4.36
N MET A 77 -1.29 0.62 3.03
CA MET A 77 -0.84 1.72 2.16
C MET A 77 -1.70 2.98 2.33
N LYS A 78 -3.04 2.85 2.36
CA LYS A 78 -3.94 4.00 2.59
C LYS A 78 -3.73 4.62 3.98
N ASN A 79 -3.35 3.82 4.97
CA ASN A 79 -3.09 4.32 6.32
C ASN A 79 -1.73 5.05 6.40
N ASP A 80 -0.68 4.55 5.73
CA ASP A 80 0.63 5.20 5.69
C ASP A 80 0.62 6.52 4.91
N GLU A 81 -0.18 6.62 3.85
CA GLU A 81 -0.38 7.88 3.12
C GLU A 81 -0.97 8.97 4.05
N HIS A 82 -1.84 8.57 4.99
CA HIS A 82 -2.42 9.46 6.00
C HIS A 82 -1.42 9.81 7.13
N VAL A 83 -0.43 8.96 7.39
CA VAL A 83 0.64 9.18 8.38
C VAL A 83 1.72 10.12 7.83
N GLU A 84 2.11 9.99 6.57
CA GLU A 84 3.10 10.88 5.91
C GLU A 84 2.63 12.33 5.82
N VAL A 85 1.33 12.58 5.62
CA VAL A 85 0.75 13.94 5.66
C VAL A 85 0.86 14.56 7.05
N LYS A 86 0.79 13.76 8.13
CA LYS A 86 0.87 14.25 9.52
C LYS A 86 2.29 14.52 10.01
N LYS A 87 3.32 13.87 9.45
CA LYS A 87 4.72 14.03 9.88
C LYS A 87 5.39 15.35 9.42
N LYS A 88 4.75 16.15 8.57
CA LYS A 88 5.30 17.44 8.08
C LYS A 88 5.12 18.64 9.02
N LYS A 89 4.80 18.45 10.31
CA LYS A 89 4.83 19.55 11.30
C LYS A 89 6.20 19.58 11.99
N SER A 90 7.18 20.17 11.32
CA SER A 90 8.45 20.55 11.95
C SER A 90 8.20 21.67 12.97
N ILE A 91 8.19 21.35 14.26
CA ILE A 91 8.22 22.34 15.33
C ILE A 91 9.68 22.77 15.56
N ALA A 92 10.06 23.90 14.96
CA ALA A 92 11.35 24.53 15.21
C ALA A 92 11.33 25.22 16.58
N LEU A 93 12.26 24.86 17.46
CA LEU A 93 12.40 25.42 18.79
C LEU A 93 13.13 26.78 18.68
N LYS A 94 12.44 27.90 18.95
CA LYS A 94 13.12 29.21 19.06
C LYS A 94 13.67 29.38 20.48
N ALA A 95 14.97 29.56 20.60
CA ALA A 95 15.62 29.96 21.84
C ALA A 95 15.45 31.48 22.04
N SER A 96 14.76 31.87 23.11
CA SER A 96 14.70 33.26 23.57
C SER A 96 15.96 33.55 24.38
N LYS A 97 16.79 34.49 23.94
CA LYS A 97 17.90 35.01 24.73
C LYS A 97 17.36 36.14 25.61
N GLU A 98 17.36 35.93 26.92
CA GLU A 98 17.11 36.98 27.91
C GLU A 98 18.40 37.83 28.00
N GLU A 99 18.35 39.04 27.45
CA GLU A 99 19.34 40.06 27.76
C GLU A 99 19.03 40.61 29.15
N ARG A 100 19.87 40.23 30.12
CA ARG A 100 19.85 40.85 31.44
C ARG A 100 20.39 42.28 31.30
N GLU A 101 19.52 43.26 31.41
CA GLU A 101 19.91 44.65 31.65
C GLU A 101 20.62 44.71 33.02
N ILE A 102 21.88 45.15 33.00
CA ILE A 102 22.64 45.48 34.19
C ILE A 102 22.37 46.97 34.43
N ASP A 103 21.51 47.28 35.38
CA ASP A 103 21.35 48.65 35.86
C ASP A 103 22.59 49.01 36.71
N GLU A 104 23.31 50.05 36.27
CA GLU A 104 24.43 50.65 37.00
C GLU A 104 23.92 51.32 38.29
N ASP A 105 24.48 50.90 39.42
CA ASP A 105 24.30 51.52 40.74
C ASP A 105 25.06 52.85 40.77
N GLY A 106 24.32 53.96 40.79
CA GLY A 106 24.85 55.32 40.88
C GLY A 106 24.92 55.79 42.32
N ASP A 107 26.15 55.93 42.81
CA ASP A 107 26.56 56.48 44.11
C ASP A 107 26.21 57.98 44.26
N VAL A 108 26.17 58.42 45.53
CA VAL A 108 25.97 59.78 46.12
C VAL A 108 24.56 60.16 46.59
#